data_AF-A0A210QB94-F1
#
_entry.id   AF-A0A210QB94-F1
#
_cell.length_a   1.000
_cell.length_b   1.000
_cell.length_c   1.000
_cell.angle_alpha   90.00
_cell.angle_beta   90.00
_cell.angle_gamma   90.00
#
_symmetry.space_group_name_H-M   'P 1'
#
loop_
_entity.id
_entity.type
_entity.pdbx_description
1 polymer ?
#
loop_
_entity_poly.entity_id
_entity_poly.type
_entity_poly.pdbx_seq_one_letter_code
_entity_poly.pdbx_strand_id
1 'polypeptide(L)'
;MDARPQQTSSLVFYVNGKKVVDPDPDPETTLLQFLRTKLRLTGTKLGCGEGGCGACTVMVSACDTVSNQVRHFSVNACLAPICSLHGLAITTVEGIGSIKHGLHPVQEKIAKAHGSQCGFCTPGIVMSMYTLLRNITNPSMKDMESAFEGNLCRCTGYRPILEGFKSFTKEACALGTACCRNQTKSNGDSNSDRRTVNGSVVSTCNGDALALVNGNGFVDHQAMTNGDNQTTDLLPADSTQDPIFPPQLRTSEYDDQFLYYKGERAVWYRPTSLDQLLELKAVHPTAKLVIGNTEIGVEIKFKNMHYPVMIAPTHIPELRSVVTVGDGILFGASVTLTQLNETLNGAIDTMPEHKTGIFKAIVEMLRWFAGHQIRNVAAIGGNIMTASPISDLNPLFMAAGVMLQVASKGERRTIKMDEHFFLGYRRPAVHADEVLVSLTIPFTQEVSLVILFT
;
A
#
# COMPACT_ATOMS: atom_id res chain seq x y z
N MET A 1 25.86 -15.02 20.65
CA MET A 1 26.50 -13.82 20.08
C MET A 1 27.38 -13.16 21.15
N ASP A 2 28.64 -12.88 20.81
CA ASP A 2 29.64 -12.28 21.70
C ASP A 2 29.24 -10.88 22.19
N ALA A 3 29.51 -10.60 23.46
CA ALA A 3 29.35 -9.30 24.14
C ALA A 3 30.38 -8.23 23.69
N ARG A 4 30.72 -8.17 22.39
CA ARG A 4 31.56 -7.12 21.81
C ARG A 4 30.66 -5.97 21.33
N PRO A 5 31.03 -4.69 21.53
CA PRO A 5 30.26 -3.58 21.00
C PRO A 5 30.23 -3.69 19.47
N GLN A 6 29.06 -4.03 18.91
CA GLN A 6 28.85 -4.01 17.47
C GLN A 6 28.96 -2.55 17.01
N GLN A 7 29.85 -2.30 16.04
CA GLN A 7 29.92 -1.01 15.38
C GLN A 7 28.58 -0.76 14.67
N THR A 8 28.02 0.44 14.84
CA THR A 8 26.77 0.82 14.17
C THR A 8 26.98 0.75 12.65
N SER A 9 26.03 0.14 11.94
CA SER A 9 26.01 0.10 10.49
C SER A 9 25.64 1.49 9.95
N SER A 10 26.12 1.84 8.76
CA SER A 10 25.66 3.05 8.07
C SER A 10 24.38 2.76 7.28
N LEU A 11 23.38 3.63 7.40
CA LEU A 11 22.16 3.56 6.61
C LEU A 11 22.40 4.19 5.23
N VAL A 12 22.06 3.47 4.16
CA VAL A 12 22.19 3.95 2.78
C VAL A 12 20.88 3.75 2.04
N PHE A 13 20.35 4.81 1.46
CA PHE A 13 19.12 4.79 0.63
C PHE A 13 19.12 5.97 -0.34
N TYR A 14 18.09 6.10 -1.15
CA TYR A 14 17.97 7.19 -2.12
C TYR A 14 16.72 8.03 -1.86
N VAL A 15 16.82 9.33 -2.08
CA VAL A 15 15.68 10.26 -2.08
C VAL A 15 15.72 11.11 -3.32
N ASN A 16 14.67 11.03 -4.15
CA ASN A 16 14.55 11.78 -5.41
C ASN A 16 15.80 11.62 -6.31
N GLY A 17 16.27 10.38 -6.44
CA GLY A 17 17.46 10.02 -7.23
C GLY A 17 18.82 10.33 -6.57
N LYS A 18 18.84 11.01 -5.42
CA LYS A 18 20.08 11.35 -4.71
C LYS A 18 20.39 10.32 -3.62
N LYS A 19 21.63 9.83 -3.59
CA LYS A 19 22.11 8.93 -2.54
C LYS A 19 22.17 9.67 -1.20
N VAL A 20 21.62 9.04 -0.18
CA VAL A 20 21.66 9.47 1.22
C VAL A 20 22.45 8.43 2.00
N VAL A 21 23.41 8.89 2.79
CA VAL A 21 24.21 8.06 3.70
C VAL A 21 24.09 8.68 5.09
N ASP A 22 23.66 7.89 6.07
CA ASP A 22 23.58 8.28 7.47
C ASP A 22 24.46 7.34 8.31
N PRO A 23 25.59 7.81 8.87
CA PRO A 23 26.49 6.96 9.64
C PRO A 23 25.92 6.56 11.00
N ASP A 24 25.03 7.39 11.57
CA ASP A 24 24.49 7.22 12.92
C ASP A 24 22.95 7.31 12.90
N PRO A 25 22.25 6.39 12.24
CA PRO A 25 20.79 6.43 12.13
C PRO A 25 20.13 6.08 13.47
N ASP A 26 19.24 6.95 13.93
CA ASP A 26 18.43 6.71 15.13
C ASP A 26 17.20 5.85 14.79
N PRO A 27 17.01 4.67 15.43
CA PRO A 27 15.82 3.83 15.28
C PRO A 27 14.48 4.51 15.53
N GLU A 28 14.43 5.57 16.34
CA GLU A 28 13.19 6.31 16.62
C GLU A 28 12.87 7.37 15.55
N THR A 29 13.79 7.65 14.63
CA THR A 29 13.57 8.65 13.58
C THR A 29 12.67 8.11 12.46
N THR A 30 11.57 8.80 12.20
CA THR A 30 10.66 8.52 11.08
C THR A 30 11.16 9.15 9.78
N LEU A 31 10.80 8.56 8.64
CA LEU A 31 11.08 9.10 7.31
C LEU A 31 10.51 10.52 7.16
N LEU A 32 9.31 10.77 7.66
CA LEU A 32 8.70 12.10 7.60
C LEU A 32 9.54 13.15 8.33
N GLN A 33 10.02 12.82 9.54
CA GLN A 33 10.90 13.70 10.29
C GLN A 33 12.19 13.93 9.50
N PHE A 34 12.84 12.86 9.03
CA PHE A 34 14.08 12.93 8.26
C PHE A 34 13.98 13.80 7.00
N LEU A 35 12.95 13.58 6.18
CA LEU A 35 12.69 14.36 4.97
C LEU A 35 12.59 15.86 5.28
N ARG A 36 11.83 16.21 6.32
CA ARG A 36 11.50 17.61 6.63
C ARG A 36 12.62 18.34 7.37
N THR A 37 13.30 17.69 8.30
CA THR A 37 14.28 18.34 9.18
C THR A 37 15.70 18.21 8.65
N LYS A 38 16.11 17.01 8.20
CA LYS A 38 17.48 16.74 7.73
C LYS A 38 17.66 17.06 6.25
N LEU A 39 16.72 16.62 5.39
CA LEU A 39 16.80 16.88 3.95
C LEU A 39 16.10 18.17 3.48
N ARG A 40 15.33 18.82 4.36
CA ARG A 40 14.56 20.05 4.06
C ARG A 40 13.57 19.91 2.89
N LEU A 41 13.11 18.69 2.61
CA LEU A 41 12.03 18.38 1.68
C LEU A 41 10.69 18.47 2.41
N THR A 42 10.07 19.65 2.35
CA THR A 42 8.91 20.00 3.18
C THR A 42 7.56 19.75 2.51
N GLY A 43 7.55 19.26 1.27
CA GLY A 43 6.37 18.91 0.49
C GLY A 43 5.55 17.80 1.14
N THR A 44 6.19 16.76 1.67
CA THR A 44 5.53 15.71 2.47
C THR A 44 5.09 16.28 3.83
N LYS A 45 3.82 16.12 4.20
CA LYS A 45 3.20 16.81 5.34
C LYS A 45 2.88 15.89 6.51
N LEU A 46 2.93 16.43 7.73
CA LEU A 46 2.38 15.78 8.93
C LEU A 46 0.92 16.19 9.09
N GLY A 47 0.00 15.23 8.97
CA GLY A 47 -1.44 15.43 9.23
C GLY A 47 -1.87 14.86 10.58
N CYS A 48 -1.93 13.53 10.68
CA CYS A 48 -2.37 12.83 11.90
C CYS A 48 -1.21 12.15 12.67
N GLY A 49 -0.23 11.56 11.98
CA GLY A 49 0.88 10.81 12.60
C GLY A 49 0.60 9.32 12.87
N GLU A 50 -0.57 8.82 12.49
CA GLU A 50 -1.01 7.43 12.69
C GLU A 50 -1.40 6.70 11.39
N GLY A 51 -1.08 7.30 10.23
CA GLY A 51 -1.30 6.67 8.92
C GLY A 51 -2.70 6.88 8.30
N GLY A 52 -3.69 7.35 9.04
CA GLY A 52 -5.07 7.47 8.54
C GLY A 52 -5.35 8.58 7.50
N CYS A 53 -4.55 9.65 7.43
CA CYS A 53 -4.86 10.80 6.57
C CYS A 53 -4.16 10.83 5.19
N GLY A 54 -3.07 10.06 5.01
CA GLY A 54 -2.31 10.05 3.75
C GLY A 54 -1.60 11.35 3.36
N ALA A 55 -1.59 12.40 4.19
CA ALA A 55 -0.89 13.66 3.87
C ALA A 55 0.64 13.49 3.78
N CYS A 56 1.17 12.41 4.36
CA CYS A 56 2.58 12.05 4.36
C CYS A 56 2.94 10.97 3.33
N THR A 57 2.06 10.69 2.36
CA THR A 57 2.31 9.63 1.37
C THR A 57 3.53 9.95 0.51
N VAL A 58 4.41 8.96 0.37
CA VAL A 58 5.56 8.96 -0.54
C VAL A 58 5.58 7.63 -1.28
N MET A 59 6.28 7.57 -2.42
CA MET A 59 6.50 6.32 -3.14
C MET A 59 7.84 5.71 -2.71
N VAL A 60 7.83 4.40 -2.43
CA VAL A 60 9.01 3.58 -2.22
C VAL A 60 9.19 2.69 -3.43
N SER A 61 10.43 2.57 -3.88
CA SER A 61 10.83 1.66 -4.94
C SER A 61 11.89 0.70 -4.40
N ALA A 62 11.70 -0.58 -4.67
CA ALA A 62 12.62 -1.66 -4.31
C ALA A 62 12.86 -2.53 -5.55
N CYS A 63 14.07 -3.07 -5.68
CA CYS A 63 14.37 -4.06 -6.71
C CYS A 63 14.29 -5.45 -6.07
N ASP A 64 13.51 -6.35 -6.65
CA ASP A 64 13.63 -7.77 -6.36
C ASP A 64 14.88 -8.28 -7.07
N THR A 65 15.86 -8.76 -6.31
CA THR A 65 17.15 -9.23 -6.82
C THR A 65 17.02 -10.51 -7.64
N VAL A 66 15.99 -11.33 -7.40
CA VAL A 66 15.77 -12.59 -8.11
C VAL A 66 15.12 -12.34 -9.48
N SER A 67 14.05 -11.54 -9.51
CA SER A 67 13.34 -11.23 -10.76
C SER A 67 13.93 -10.04 -11.53
N ASN A 68 14.83 -9.26 -10.91
CA ASN A 68 15.36 -7.98 -11.39
C ASN A 68 14.25 -6.96 -11.76
N GLN A 69 13.06 -7.12 -11.18
CA GLN A 69 11.94 -6.22 -11.35
C GLN A 69 11.92 -5.17 -10.25
N VAL A 70 11.59 -3.94 -10.62
CA VAL A 70 11.40 -2.84 -9.67
C VAL A 70 9.94 -2.78 -9.30
N ARG A 71 9.66 -2.92 -8.00
CA ARG A 71 8.32 -2.72 -7.44
C ARG A 71 8.20 -1.30 -6.92
N HIS A 72 7.09 -0.64 -7.24
CA HIS A 72 6.73 0.68 -6.72
C HIS A 72 5.50 0.55 -5.81
N PHE A 73 5.56 1.14 -4.62
CA PHE A 73 4.44 1.11 -3.69
C PHE A 73 4.41 2.36 -2.81
N SER A 74 3.21 2.76 -2.38
CA SER A 74 3.02 3.96 -1.57
C SER A 74 3.11 3.60 -0.09
N VAL A 75 3.66 4.52 0.71
CA VAL A 75 3.79 4.34 2.18
C VAL A 75 3.49 5.66 2.91
N ASN A 76 3.06 5.55 4.16
CA ASN A 76 2.96 6.70 5.06
C ASN A 76 4.31 6.99 5.71
N ALA A 77 4.96 8.09 5.31
CA ALA A 77 6.28 8.45 5.84
C ALA A 77 6.30 8.70 7.36
N CYS A 78 5.15 9.01 7.98
CA CYS A 78 5.07 9.22 9.43
C CYS A 78 5.24 7.94 10.25
N LEU A 79 5.01 6.77 9.65
CA LEU A 79 5.13 5.47 10.32
C LEU A 79 6.36 4.68 9.88
N ALA A 80 7.01 5.04 8.76
CA ALA A 80 8.21 4.36 8.28
C ALA A 80 9.45 4.78 9.07
N PRO A 81 10.10 3.90 9.87
CA PRO A 81 11.39 4.20 10.48
C PRO A 81 12.47 4.32 9.41
N ILE A 82 13.40 5.26 9.52
CA ILE A 82 14.49 5.38 8.53
C ILE A 82 15.35 4.11 8.46
N CYS A 83 15.48 3.40 9.59
CA CYS A 83 16.24 2.16 9.71
C CYS A 83 15.68 1.01 8.84
N SER A 84 14.42 1.08 8.41
CA SER A 84 13.83 0.09 7.51
C SER A 84 14.04 0.41 6.02
N LEU A 85 14.74 1.50 5.68
CA LEU A 85 14.84 2.00 4.30
C LEU A 85 16.18 1.69 3.62
N HIS A 86 17.05 0.95 4.29
CA HIS A 86 18.36 0.58 3.74
C HIS A 86 18.19 -0.14 2.39
N GLY A 87 18.86 0.36 1.34
CA GLY A 87 18.77 -0.17 -0.01
C GLY A 87 17.52 0.23 -0.81
N LEU A 88 16.67 1.14 -0.29
CA LEU A 88 15.44 1.55 -0.97
C LEU A 88 15.58 2.92 -1.66
N ALA A 89 14.68 3.20 -2.62
CA ALA A 89 14.55 4.51 -3.25
C ALA A 89 13.21 5.18 -2.93
N ILE A 90 13.27 6.37 -2.34
CA ILE A 90 12.12 7.18 -1.95
C ILE A 90 11.91 8.28 -2.99
N THR A 91 10.67 8.44 -3.43
CA THR A 91 10.24 9.58 -4.27
C THR A 91 9.19 10.39 -3.52
N THR A 92 9.44 11.69 -3.37
CA THR A 92 8.52 12.66 -2.76
C THR A 92 7.85 13.52 -3.83
N VAL A 93 6.93 14.39 -3.43
CA VAL A 93 6.24 15.31 -4.36
C VAL A 93 7.21 16.20 -5.12
N GLU A 94 8.33 16.59 -4.51
CA GLU A 94 9.38 17.38 -5.14
C GLU A 94 10.20 16.57 -6.16
N GLY A 95 10.19 15.24 -6.04
CA GLY A 95 10.96 14.34 -6.89
C GLY A 95 10.35 14.09 -8.27
N ILE A 96 9.03 14.27 -8.41
CA ILE A 96 8.32 14.04 -9.67
C ILE A 96 8.22 15.31 -10.54
N GLY A 97 8.37 16.49 -9.95
CA GLY A 97 8.21 17.77 -10.66
C GLY A 97 8.15 18.97 -9.73
N SER A 98 8.41 20.15 -10.28
CA SER A 98 8.34 21.43 -9.56
C SER A 98 8.16 22.60 -10.54
N ILE A 99 7.74 23.77 -10.04
CA ILE A 99 7.64 24.99 -10.87
C ILE A 99 8.97 25.37 -11.57
N LYS A 100 10.12 24.95 -11.03
CA LYS A 100 11.44 25.25 -11.58
C LYS A 100 11.82 24.32 -12.74
N HIS A 101 11.33 23.08 -12.71
CA HIS A 101 11.76 22.00 -13.61
C HIS A 101 10.63 21.45 -14.49
N GLY A 102 9.43 22.00 -14.38
CA GLY A 102 8.21 21.48 -14.99
C GLY A 102 7.37 20.70 -13.99
N LEU A 103 6.05 20.88 -14.05
CA LEU A 103 5.12 20.10 -13.26
C LEU A 103 4.90 18.74 -13.92
N HIS A 104 4.85 17.70 -13.11
CA HIS A 104 4.36 16.40 -13.57
C HIS A 104 2.88 16.53 -13.96
N PRO A 105 2.38 15.80 -14.99
CA PRO A 105 0.96 15.85 -15.35
C PRO A 105 0.01 15.64 -14.18
N VAL A 106 0.34 14.74 -13.24
CA VAL A 106 -0.44 14.56 -12.00
C VAL A 106 -0.53 15.85 -11.16
N GLN A 107 0.56 16.61 -11.03
CA GLN A 107 0.57 17.88 -10.30
C GLN A 107 -0.23 18.96 -11.05
N GLU A 108 -0.09 19.01 -12.37
CA GLU A 108 -0.76 20.00 -13.20
C GLU A 108 -2.28 19.77 -13.24
N LYS A 109 -2.73 18.54 -13.47
CA LYS A 109 -4.16 18.21 -13.60
C LYS A 109 -4.94 18.48 -12.32
N ILE A 110 -4.41 18.09 -11.15
CA ILE A 110 -5.10 18.35 -9.88
C ILE A 110 -5.20 19.84 -9.57
N ALA A 111 -4.21 20.65 -9.98
CA ALA A 111 -4.24 22.09 -9.78
C ALA A 111 -5.25 22.76 -10.71
N LYS A 112 -5.18 22.48 -12.02
CA LYS A 112 -6.07 23.06 -13.04
C LYS A 112 -7.53 22.62 -12.88
N ALA A 113 -7.79 21.43 -12.38
CA ALA A 113 -9.15 20.94 -12.11
C ALA A 113 -9.75 21.47 -10.78
N HIS A 114 -9.10 22.43 -10.12
CA HIS A 114 -9.50 22.95 -8.80
C HIS A 114 -9.54 21.86 -7.70
N GLY A 115 -8.75 20.80 -7.87
CA GLY A 115 -8.60 19.70 -6.91
C GLY A 115 -7.76 20.06 -5.68
N SER A 116 -7.33 21.32 -5.55
CA SER A 116 -6.53 21.81 -4.43
C SER A 116 -7.07 23.16 -3.95
N GLN A 117 -7.55 23.22 -2.70
CA GLN A 117 -7.97 24.46 -2.03
C GLN A 117 -6.90 24.92 -1.02
N CYS A 118 -6.93 24.41 0.22
CA CYS A 118 -5.90 24.74 1.22
C CYS A 118 -4.50 24.19 0.87
N GLY A 119 -4.42 23.22 -0.04
CA GLY A 119 -3.18 22.64 -0.54
C GLY A 119 -2.50 21.61 0.37
N PHE A 120 -2.97 21.40 1.60
CA PHE A 120 -2.23 20.60 2.59
C PHE A 120 -2.23 19.09 2.29
N CYS A 121 -3.35 18.55 1.82
CA CYS A 121 -3.48 17.13 1.44
C CYS A 121 -2.94 16.83 0.04
N THR A 122 -2.77 17.85 -0.80
CA THR A 122 -2.45 17.74 -2.22
C THR A 122 -1.18 16.92 -2.48
N PRO A 123 -0.05 17.11 -1.76
CA PRO A 123 1.14 16.28 -1.93
C PRO A 123 0.87 14.78 -1.75
N GLY A 124 0.12 14.40 -0.72
CA GLY A 124 -0.19 13.00 -0.43
C GLY A 124 -1.07 12.37 -1.50
N ILE A 125 -2.05 13.11 -2.01
CA ILE A 125 -2.95 12.67 -3.09
C ILE A 125 -2.20 12.54 -4.42
N VAL A 126 -1.34 13.51 -4.74
CA VAL A 126 -0.45 13.47 -5.90
C VAL A 126 0.44 12.23 -5.84
N MET A 127 1.05 11.92 -4.70
CA MET A 127 1.92 10.74 -4.59
C MET A 127 1.16 9.41 -4.67
N SER A 128 -0.08 9.35 -4.18
CA SER A 128 -0.95 8.17 -4.37
C SER A 128 -1.27 7.95 -5.85
N MET A 129 -1.71 9.00 -6.56
CA MET A 129 -2.03 8.92 -7.99
C MET A 129 -0.79 8.61 -8.82
N TYR A 130 0.33 9.25 -8.51
CA TYR A 130 1.61 8.99 -9.16
C TYR A 130 2.03 7.52 -9.01
N THR A 131 1.97 6.97 -7.80
CA THR A 131 2.32 5.57 -7.56
C THR A 131 1.39 4.60 -8.30
N LEU A 132 0.10 4.92 -8.41
CA LEU A 132 -0.85 4.14 -9.21
C LEU A 132 -0.42 4.10 -10.69
N LEU A 133 -0.13 5.26 -11.28
CA LEU A 133 0.29 5.36 -12.69
C LEU A 133 1.63 4.67 -12.97
N ARG A 134 2.51 4.58 -11.97
CA ARG A 134 3.77 3.84 -12.06
C ARG A 134 3.59 2.33 -12.10
N ASN A 135 2.45 1.82 -11.64
CA ASN A 135 2.11 0.40 -11.64
C ASN A 135 1.10 0.01 -12.72
N ILE A 136 0.19 0.92 -13.10
CA ILE A 136 -0.87 0.67 -14.08
C ILE A 136 -0.92 1.86 -15.06
N THR A 137 -0.55 1.62 -16.33
CA THR A 137 -0.47 2.67 -17.35
C THR A 137 -1.82 3.30 -17.69
N ASN A 138 -2.90 2.52 -17.63
CA ASN A 138 -4.26 2.96 -17.92
C ASN A 138 -5.23 2.40 -16.86
N PRO A 139 -5.27 2.96 -15.64
CA PRO A 139 -6.10 2.49 -14.54
C PRO A 139 -7.60 2.70 -14.82
N SER A 140 -8.47 1.95 -14.16
CA SER A 140 -9.91 2.26 -14.11
C SER A 140 -10.20 3.34 -13.04
N MET A 141 -11.41 3.91 -13.08
CA MET A 141 -11.90 4.77 -12.00
C MET A 141 -11.86 4.06 -10.64
N LYS A 142 -12.16 2.75 -10.61
CA LYS A 142 -12.13 1.94 -9.39
C LYS A 142 -10.71 1.82 -8.81
N ASP A 143 -9.70 1.64 -9.67
CA ASP A 143 -8.30 1.58 -9.25
C ASP A 143 -7.86 2.91 -8.64
N MET A 144 -8.27 4.01 -9.26
CA MET A 144 -8.00 5.37 -8.79
C MET A 144 -8.68 5.66 -7.45
N GLU A 145 -9.97 5.35 -7.31
CA GLU A 145 -10.70 5.51 -6.04
C GLU A 145 -10.05 4.68 -4.93
N SER A 146 -9.67 3.44 -5.22
CA SER A 146 -9.01 2.57 -4.24
C SER A 146 -7.66 3.12 -3.80
N ALA A 147 -6.88 3.70 -4.72
CA ALA A 147 -5.60 4.35 -4.38
C ALA A 147 -5.76 5.55 -3.42
N PHE A 148 -6.96 6.13 -3.31
CA PHE A 148 -7.26 7.25 -2.43
C PHE A 148 -7.97 6.87 -1.12
N GLU A 149 -8.25 5.58 -0.87
CA GLU A 149 -8.85 5.10 0.40
C GLU A 149 -8.12 5.61 1.65
N GLY A 150 -6.79 5.79 1.55
CA GLY A 150 -5.95 6.30 2.63
C GLY A 150 -5.67 7.80 2.60
N ASN A 151 -6.34 8.60 1.75
CA ASN A 151 -6.09 10.02 1.60
C ASN A 151 -7.30 10.87 2.01
N LEU A 152 -7.14 11.72 3.03
CA LEU A 152 -8.20 12.59 3.51
C LEU A 152 -8.06 14.02 3.00
N CYS A 153 -9.16 14.57 2.48
CA CYS A 153 -9.30 15.98 2.14
C CYS A 153 -10.56 16.57 2.78
N ARG A 154 -10.40 17.69 3.52
CA ARG A 154 -11.52 18.35 4.19
C ARG A 154 -12.17 19.48 3.40
N CYS A 155 -11.51 19.95 2.33
CA CYS A 155 -11.91 21.17 1.62
C CYS A 155 -12.67 20.90 0.32
N THR A 156 -12.19 19.94 -0.49
CA THR A 156 -12.62 19.82 -1.90
C THR A 156 -13.89 19.00 -2.10
N GLY A 157 -14.31 18.22 -1.11
CA GLY A 157 -15.37 17.22 -1.29
C GLY A 157 -15.01 16.12 -2.31
N TYR A 158 -13.71 15.92 -2.60
CA TYR A 158 -13.12 14.96 -3.54
C TYR A 158 -13.50 15.08 -5.03
N ARG A 159 -14.71 15.54 -5.37
CA ARG A 159 -15.19 15.67 -6.75
C ARG A 159 -14.14 16.28 -7.72
N PRO A 160 -13.56 17.47 -7.49
CA PRO A 160 -12.60 18.05 -8.44
C PRO A 160 -11.28 17.28 -8.54
N ILE A 161 -10.92 16.48 -7.52
CA ILE A 161 -9.73 15.62 -7.54
C ILE A 161 -9.98 14.44 -8.48
N LEU A 162 -11.11 13.76 -8.31
CA LEU A 162 -11.48 12.62 -9.16
C LEU A 162 -11.71 13.06 -10.61
N GLU A 163 -12.39 14.20 -10.82
CA GLU A 163 -12.59 14.75 -12.17
C GLU A 163 -11.27 15.14 -12.85
N GLY A 164 -10.35 15.79 -12.14
CA GLY A 164 -9.04 16.16 -12.71
C GLY A 164 -8.22 14.95 -13.15
N PHE A 165 -8.30 13.85 -12.39
CA PHE A 165 -7.57 12.62 -12.70
C PHE A 165 -8.33 11.63 -13.58
N LYS A 166 -9.63 11.80 -13.80
CA LYS A 166 -10.44 10.96 -14.69
C LYS A 166 -9.82 10.81 -16.09
N SER A 167 -9.15 11.85 -16.58
CA SER A 167 -8.44 11.81 -17.87
C SER A 167 -7.28 10.81 -17.95
N PHE A 168 -6.81 10.28 -16.82
CA PHE A 168 -5.81 9.21 -16.77
C PHE A 168 -6.45 7.82 -16.76
N THR A 169 -7.78 7.69 -16.69
CA THR A 169 -8.45 6.40 -16.54
C THR A 169 -9.04 5.87 -17.85
N LYS A 170 -9.36 4.57 -17.89
CA LYS A 170 -10.00 3.89 -19.05
C LYS A 170 -11.32 4.53 -19.46
N GLU A 171 -12.01 5.15 -18.50
CA GLU A 171 -13.29 5.83 -18.68
C GLU A 171 -13.14 7.22 -19.30
N ALA A 172 -11.91 7.72 -19.48
CA ALA A 172 -11.62 8.87 -20.30
C ALA A 172 -11.91 8.53 -21.77
N CYS A 173 -12.79 9.31 -22.39
CA CYS A 173 -13.04 9.19 -23.82
C CYS A 173 -11.83 9.73 -24.58
N ALA A 174 -11.22 8.93 -25.45
CA ALA A 174 -10.05 9.31 -26.26
C ALA A 174 -10.30 10.55 -27.13
N LEU A 175 -11.56 10.89 -27.40
CA LEU A 175 -11.99 12.04 -28.17
C LEU A 175 -12.13 13.33 -27.33
N GLY A 176 -11.90 13.29 -26.01
CA GLY A 176 -11.97 14.48 -25.15
C GLY A 176 -13.29 15.25 -25.28
N THR A 177 -13.24 16.53 -25.65
CA THR A 177 -14.43 17.37 -25.92
C THR A 177 -15.22 16.93 -27.15
N ALA A 178 -14.59 16.25 -28.12
CA ALA A 178 -15.25 15.67 -29.28
C ALA A 178 -15.94 14.32 -28.98
N CYS A 179 -15.94 13.88 -27.72
CA CYS A 179 -16.63 12.66 -27.33
C CYS A 179 -18.14 12.79 -27.61
N CYS A 180 -18.73 11.79 -28.26
CA CYS A 180 -20.17 11.75 -28.55
C CYS A 180 -21.04 11.84 -27.27
N ARG A 181 -20.47 11.54 -26.09
CA ARG A 181 -21.11 11.71 -24.77
C ARG A 181 -21.21 13.15 -24.29
N ASN A 182 -20.41 14.08 -24.84
CA ASN A 182 -20.39 15.50 -24.48
C ASN A 182 -21.23 16.37 -25.42
N GLN A 183 -21.77 15.82 -26.51
CA GLN A 183 -22.63 16.57 -27.42
C GLN A 183 -24.04 16.70 -26.81
N THR A 184 -24.32 17.83 -26.16
CA THR A 184 -25.70 18.28 -25.96
C THR A 184 -26.30 18.53 -27.33
N LYS A 185 -27.42 17.87 -27.64
CA LYS A 185 -28.18 18.02 -28.89
C LYS A 185 -28.29 19.50 -29.32
N SER A 186 -27.42 19.95 -30.21
CA SER A 186 -27.70 21.11 -31.06
C SER A 186 -28.54 20.58 -32.22
N ASN A 187 -29.79 21.02 -32.27
CA ASN A 187 -30.70 20.77 -33.38
C ASN A 187 -30.00 21.09 -34.71
N GLY A 188 -29.95 20.12 -35.61
CA GLY A 188 -29.58 20.35 -36.99
C GLY A 188 -28.71 19.25 -37.58
N ASP A 189 -29.34 18.50 -38.47
CA ASP A 189 -28.75 17.65 -39.50
C ASP A 189 -28.34 16.20 -39.21
N SER A 190 -28.69 15.40 -40.21
CA SER A 190 -29.03 13.99 -40.18
C SER A 190 -27.92 13.11 -40.75
N ASN A 191 -27.44 12.14 -39.95
CA ASN A 191 -27.16 10.75 -40.37
C ASN A 191 -26.56 9.94 -39.21
N SER A 192 -27.41 9.49 -38.29
CA SER A 192 -27.09 8.37 -37.41
C SER A 192 -28.29 7.43 -37.39
N ASP A 193 -28.09 6.19 -37.83
CA ASP A 193 -29.11 5.14 -37.86
C ASP A 193 -29.76 4.99 -36.47
N ARG A 194 -30.98 5.52 -36.31
CA ARG A 194 -31.76 5.39 -35.08
C ARG A 194 -32.63 4.14 -35.19
N ARG A 195 -32.29 3.09 -34.45
CA ARG A 195 -33.20 1.98 -34.20
C ARG A 195 -33.97 2.22 -32.90
N THR A 196 -35.26 2.50 -33.01
CA THR A 196 -36.18 2.59 -31.89
C THR A 196 -36.66 1.19 -31.53
N VAL A 197 -36.43 0.76 -30.28
CA VAL A 197 -37.08 -0.43 -29.71
C VAL A 197 -37.75 0.02 -28.42
N ASN A 198 -39.08 -0.15 -28.33
CA ASN A 198 -39.90 0.15 -27.15
C ASN A 198 -39.68 1.54 -26.52
N GLY A 199 -39.78 2.60 -27.32
CA GLY A 199 -39.87 3.99 -26.81
C GLY A 199 -38.59 4.58 -26.22
N SER A 200 -37.46 3.87 -26.26
CA SER A 200 -36.16 4.36 -25.79
C SER A 200 -35.25 4.73 -26.97
N VAL A 201 -34.58 5.89 -26.89
CA VAL A 201 -33.58 6.31 -27.89
C VAL A 201 -32.23 5.71 -27.51
N VAL A 202 -31.73 4.76 -28.30
CA VAL A 202 -30.38 4.21 -28.17
C VAL A 202 -29.49 4.92 -29.18
N SER A 203 -28.46 5.63 -28.73
CA SER A 203 -27.35 6.05 -29.60
C SER A 203 -26.16 5.14 -29.34
N THR A 204 -25.75 4.39 -30.34
CA THR A 204 -24.53 3.59 -30.29
C THR A 204 -23.34 4.45 -30.71
N CYS A 205 -22.26 4.42 -29.92
CA CYS A 205 -20.94 4.86 -30.35
C CYS A 205 -20.03 3.62 -30.29
N ASN A 206 -19.54 3.17 -31.44
CA ASN A 206 -18.64 2.02 -31.62
C ASN A 206 -19.10 0.67 -31.07
N GLY A 207 -20.21 0.14 -31.60
CA GLY A 207 -20.46 -1.33 -31.62
C GLY A 207 -20.79 -2.01 -30.29
N ASP A 208 -20.50 -1.42 -29.14
CA ASP A 208 -20.85 -1.98 -27.84
C ASP A 208 -22.15 -1.38 -27.33
N ALA A 209 -23.20 -2.20 -27.28
CA ALA A 209 -24.46 -1.87 -26.64
C ALA A 209 -24.34 -2.08 -25.13
N LEU A 210 -24.56 -1.04 -24.31
CA LEU A 210 -24.89 -1.08 -22.86
C LEU A 210 -25.08 0.38 -22.38
N ALA A 211 -26.03 0.79 -21.54
CA ALA A 211 -27.02 0.12 -20.72
C ALA A 211 -28.25 1.05 -20.55
N LEU A 212 -29.40 0.46 -20.19
CA LEU A 212 -30.67 1.14 -19.92
C LEU A 212 -30.53 2.19 -18.80
N VAL A 213 -30.85 3.44 -19.11
CA VAL A 213 -31.06 4.48 -18.09
C VAL A 213 -32.50 4.38 -17.63
N ASN A 214 -32.73 3.84 -16.43
CA ASN A 214 -34.03 3.95 -15.77
C ASN A 214 -34.29 5.42 -15.43
N GLY A 215 -35.44 5.92 -15.87
CA GLY A 215 -35.88 7.29 -15.66
C GLY A 215 -36.05 7.58 -14.17
N ASN A 216 -35.23 8.51 -13.68
CA ASN A 216 -35.58 9.61 -12.76
C ASN A 216 -34.29 10.20 -12.21
N GLY A 217 -33.90 11.36 -12.73
CA GLY A 217 -32.75 12.10 -12.23
C GLY A 217 -32.37 13.20 -13.19
N PHE A 218 -32.92 14.39 -12.95
CA PHE A 218 -32.46 15.63 -13.58
C PHE A 218 -30.95 15.78 -13.36
N VAL A 219 -30.16 15.76 -14.43
CA VAL A 219 -28.78 16.24 -14.42
C VAL A 219 -28.77 17.53 -15.21
N ASP A 220 -28.80 18.65 -14.49
CA ASP A 220 -28.60 19.97 -15.07
C ASP A 220 -27.13 20.10 -15.47
N HIS A 221 -26.85 19.88 -16.75
CA HIS A 221 -25.51 20.04 -17.34
C HIS A 221 -25.17 21.50 -17.66
N GLN A 222 -26.00 22.49 -17.28
CA GLN A 222 -25.77 23.90 -17.66
C GLN A 222 -24.95 24.73 -16.65
N ALA A 223 -24.53 24.19 -15.51
CA ALA A 223 -23.93 25.02 -14.47
C ALA A 223 -22.39 25.20 -14.51
N MET A 224 -21.63 24.58 -15.43
CA MET A 224 -20.16 24.78 -15.49
C MET A 224 -19.58 25.01 -16.90
N THR A 225 -20.39 25.37 -17.89
CA THR A 225 -19.90 25.66 -19.25
C THR A 225 -19.35 27.08 -19.45
N ASN A 226 -19.31 27.91 -18.40
CA ASN A 226 -18.81 29.29 -18.46
C ASN A 226 -17.57 29.54 -17.58
N GLY A 227 -16.62 28.61 -17.59
CA GLY A 227 -15.28 28.81 -17.03
C GLY A 227 -14.25 28.13 -17.92
N ASP A 228 -13.25 28.87 -18.38
CA ASP A 228 -12.18 28.47 -19.31
C ASP A 228 -11.78 26.99 -19.21
N ASN A 229 -12.37 26.16 -20.07
CA ASN A 229 -12.11 24.73 -20.09
C ASN A 229 -10.87 24.43 -20.94
N GLN A 230 -9.69 24.90 -20.50
CA GLN A 230 -8.37 24.53 -21.04
C GLN A 230 -7.94 23.13 -20.54
N THR A 231 -8.86 22.17 -20.42
CA THR A 231 -8.51 20.78 -20.10
C THR A 231 -7.98 20.00 -21.30
N THR A 232 -8.03 20.59 -22.50
CA THR A 232 -7.59 19.98 -23.78
C THR A 232 -6.10 20.11 -24.08
N ASP A 233 -5.37 21.04 -23.43
CA ASP A 233 -3.94 21.29 -23.69
C ASP A 233 -3.00 20.58 -22.70
N LEU A 234 -3.52 19.59 -21.96
CA LEU A 234 -2.74 18.88 -20.94
C LEU A 234 -1.92 17.78 -21.59
N LEU A 235 -0.60 17.87 -21.46
CA LEU A 235 0.33 16.84 -21.96
C LEU A 235 -0.05 15.46 -21.41
N PRO A 236 -0.06 14.40 -22.26
CA PRO A 236 -0.22 13.04 -21.78
C PRO A 236 0.93 12.70 -20.81
N ALA A 237 0.67 11.81 -19.86
CA ALA A 237 1.72 11.30 -18.99
C ALA A 237 2.70 10.47 -19.83
N ASP A 238 3.91 11.01 -20.05
CA ASP A 238 5.01 10.29 -20.68
C ASP A 238 5.81 9.57 -19.58
N SER A 239 5.57 8.27 -19.45
CA SER A 239 6.26 7.41 -18.47
C SER A 239 7.77 7.28 -18.73
N THR A 240 8.27 7.68 -19.91
CA THR A 240 9.71 7.68 -20.20
C THR A 240 10.46 8.81 -19.50
N GLN A 241 9.75 9.85 -19.05
CA GLN A 241 10.31 11.00 -18.34
C GLN A 241 10.29 10.83 -16.81
N ASP A 242 9.79 9.70 -16.32
CA ASP A 242 9.78 9.39 -14.90
C ASP A 242 11.20 9.22 -14.33
N PRO A 243 11.43 9.59 -13.05
CA PRO A 243 12.70 9.34 -12.40
C PRO A 243 13.12 7.87 -12.50
N ILE A 244 14.32 7.67 -13.06
CA ILE A 244 14.93 6.35 -13.24
C ILE A 244 15.23 5.75 -11.85
N PHE A 245 14.95 4.45 -11.69
CA PHE A 245 15.36 3.72 -10.49
C PHE A 245 16.89 3.74 -10.36
N PRO A 246 17.46 4.14 -9.20
CA PRO A 246 18.91 4.25 -9.04
C PRO A 246 19.64 2.94 -9.43
N PRO A 247 20.50 2.95 -10.47
CA PRO A 247 21.11 1.71 -10.97
C PRO A 247 21.94 0.97 -9.92
N GLN A 248 22.54 1.70 -8.99
CA GLN A 248 23.36 1.12 -7.91
C GLN A 248 22.54 0.22 -6.96
N LEU A 249 21.22 0.41 -6.87
CA LEU A 249 20.36 -0.44 -6.04
C LEU A 249 20.03 -1.78 -6.71
N ARG A 250 20.27 -1.94 -8.02
CA ARG A 250 20.04 -3.22 -8.72
C ARG A 250 21.16 -4.22 -8.47
N THR A 251 22.37 -3.74 -8.18
CA THR A 251 23.58 -4.56 -8.06
C THR A 251 24.15 -4.54 -6.64
N SER A 252 23.41 -3.99 -5.67
CA SER A 252 23.87 -3.88 -4.29
C SER A 252 23.55 -5.13 -3.49
N GLU A 253 24.46 -5.51 -2.60
CA GLU A 253 24.28 -6.60 -1.61
C GLU A 253 23.59 -6.08 -0.34
N TYR A 254 22.82 -4.99 -0.43
CA TYR A 254 22.21 -4.34 0.73
C TYR A 254 21.18 -5.24 1.42
N ASP A 255 20.53 -6.15 0.71
CA ASP A 255 19.52 -7.03 1.30
C ASP A 255 20.13 -8.19 2.12
N ASP A 256 21.37 -8.56 1.81
CA ASP A 256 22.08 -9.69 2.46
C ASP A 256 22.80 -9.28 3.74
N GLN A 257 22.82 -7.99 4.06
CA GLN A 257 23.51 -7.44 5.22
C GLN A 257 22.70 -7.60 6.50
N PHE A 258 23.33 -8.20 7.53
CA PHE A 258 22.87 -8.01 8.91
C PHE A 258 23.12 -6.55 9.32
N LEU A 259 22.09 -5.84 9.77
CA LEU A 259 22.23 -4.45 10.21
C LEU A 259 22.03 -4.30 11.71
N TYR A 260 22.85 -3.46 12.31
CA TYR A 260 22.73 -3.02 13.69
C TYR A 260 22.79 -1.49 13.74
N TYR A 261 21.74 -0.86 14.26
CA TYR A 261 21.70 0.58 14.49
C TYR A 261 21.44 0.87 15.96
N LYS A 262 22.22 1.80 16.52
CA LYS A 262 22.11 2.20 17.92
C LYS A 262 21.78 3.70 17.99
N GLY A 263 20.56 4.00 18.43
CA GLY A 263 20.17 5.37 18.80
C GLY A 263 20.44 5.64 20.28
N GLU A 264 19.92 6.77 20.77
CA GLU A 264 20.07 7.17 22.17
C GLU A 264 19.31 6.23 23.12
N ARG A 265 18.11 5.80 22.72
CA ARG A 265 17.17 5.07 23.59
C ARG A 265 16.77 3.69 23.06
N ALA A 266 17.05 3.40 21.80
CA ALA A 266 16.64 2.16 21.17
C ALA A 266 17.75 1.60 20.27
N VAL A 267 17.74 0.26 20.12
CA VAL A 267 18.55 -0.46 19.14
C VAL A 267 17.65 -1.14 18.12
N TRP A 268 18.14 -1.21 16.89
CA TRP A 268 17.48 -1.85 15.77
C TRP A 268 18.37 -2.93 15.17
N TYR A 269 17.84 -4.13 15.06
CA TYR A 269 18.47 -5.24 14.35
C TYR A 269 17.70 -5.56 13.06
N ARG A 270 18.42 -5.87 11.99
CA ARG A 270 17.84 -6.47 10.77
C ARG A 270 18.58 -7.78 10.46
N PRO A 271 18.14 -8.92 11.01
CA PRO A 271 18.67 -10.23 10.66
C PRO A 271 18.31 -10.63 9.23
N THR A 272 19.12 -11.51 8.63
CA THR A 272 18.94 -12.04 7.28
C THR A 272 18.64 -13.54 7.26
N SER A 273 18.74 -14.22 8.39
CA SER A 273 18.31 -15.62 8.54
C SER A 273 17.38 -15.83 9.73
N LEU A 274 16.58 -16.90 9.65
CA LEU A 274 15.71 -17.31 10.75
C LEU A 274 16.52 -17.62 12.01
N ASP A 275 17.66 -18.31 11.90
CA ASP A 275 18.51 -18.64 13.05
C ASP A 275 19.00 -17.39 13.79
N GLN A 276 19.44 -16.34 13.05
CA GLN A 276 19.83 -15.06 13.66
C GLN A 276 18.67 -14.41 14.41
N LEU A 277 17.46 -14.45 13.84
CA LEU A 277 16.26 -13.91 14.50
C LEU A 277 15.95 -14.66 15.79
N LEU A 278 16.00 -16.00 15.76
CA LEU A 278 15.72 -16.84 16.93
C LEU A 278 16.78 -16.67 18.01
N GLU A 279 18.05 -16.49 17.64
CA GLU A 279 19.10 -16.12 18.60
C GLU A 279 18.84 -14.76 19.25
N LEU A 280 18.50 -13.73 18.46
CA LEU A 280 18.16 -12.42 18.99
C LEU A 280 16.95 -12.46 19.91
N LYS A 281 15.93 -13.27 19.59
CA LYS A 281 14.74 -13.46 20.41
C LYS A 281 14.99 -14.24 21.69
N ALA A 282 15.92 -15.20 21.67
CA ALA A 282 16.36 -15.89 22.89
C ALA A 282 17.11 -14.94 23.85
N VAL A 283 17.94 -14.03 23.32
CA VAL A 283 18.67 -13.04 24.13
C VAL A 283 17.78 -11.88 24.55
N HIS A 284 16.83 -11.47 23.71
CA HIS A 284 15.89 -10.39 23.96
C HIS A 284 14.43 -10.85 23.79
N PRO A 285 13.88 -11.63 24.75
CA PRO A 285 12.50 -12.12 24.66
C PRO A 285 11.46 -10.99 24.62
N THR A 286 11.77 -9.81 25.12
CA THR A 286 10.86 -8.64 25.06
C THR A 286 11.07 -7.77 23.81
N ALA A 287 12.04 -8.10 22.94
CA ALA A 287 12.27 -7.35 21.71
C ALA A 287 11.02 -7.34 20.83
N LYS A 288 10.67 -6.16 20.32
CA LYS A 288 9.52 -5.98 19.44
C LYS A 288 9.92 -6.29 18.00
N LEU A 289 9.16 -7.16 17.35
CA LEU A 289 9.31 -7.39 15.92
C LEU A 289 8.62 -6.26 15.14
N VAL A 290 9.33 -5.65 14.19
CA VAL A 290 8.84 -4.50 13.41
C VAL A 290 8.94 -4.83 11.92
N ILE A 291 7.79 -4.95 11.26
CA ILE A 291 7.70 -5.11 9.80
C ILE A 291 7.22 -3.79 9.19
N GLY A 292 5.90 -3.56 9.18
CA GLY A 292 5.31 -2.32 8.66
C GLY A 292 5.27 -1.16 9.65
N ASN A 293 5.56 -1.40 10.92
CA ASN A 293 5.49 -0.41 12.01
C ASN A 293 4.10 0.26 12.21
N THR A 294 3.03 -0.29 11.63
CA THR A 294 1.70 0.34 11.60
C THR A 294 0.95 0.28 12.94
N GLU A 295 1.31 -0.64 13.84
CA GLU A 295 0.85 -0.64 15.24
C GLU A 295 1.92 -0.01 16.15
N ILE A 296 3.17 -0.47 16.03
CA ILE A 296 4.24 -0.09 16.96
C ILE A 296 4.54 1.41 16.90
N GLY A 297 4.49 2.02 15.71
CA GLY A 297 4.60 3.47 15.57
C GLY A 297 3.48 4.22 16.29
N VAL A 298 2.26 3.69 16.30
CA VAL A 298 1.11 4.28 17.02
C VAL A 298 1.26 4.09 18.53
N GLU A 299 1.69 2.91 18.98
CA GLU A 299 1.96 2.62 20.40
C GLU A 299 3.04 3.55 20.97
N ILE A 300 4.15 3.75 20.25
CA ILE A 300 5.21 4.67 20.65
C ILE A 300 4.67 6.11 20.69
N LYS A 301 3.96 6.53 19.63
CA LYS A 301 3.57 7.94 19.46
C LYS A 301 2.44 8.37 20.39
N PHE A 302 1.41 7.55 20.54
CA PHE A 302 0.15 7.92 21.20
C PHE A 302 -0.11 7.19 22.51
N LYS A 303 0.50 6.01 22.72
CA LYS A 303 0.37 5.24 23.98
C LYS A 303 1.61 5.39 24.88
N ASN A 304 2.58 6.20 24.48
CA ASN A 304 3.83 6.45 25.21
C ASN A 304 4.57 5.15 25.59
N MET A 305 4.44 4.12 24.74
CA MET A 305 5.17 2.87 24.91
C MET A 305 6.62 3.04 24.44
N HIS A 306 7.54 2.34 25.09
CA HIS A 306 8.95 2.41 24.75
C HIS A 306 9.52 1.02 24.52
N TYR A 307 10.15 0.84 23.36
CA TYR A 307 10.70 -0.44 22.91
C TYR A 307 12.22 -0.30 22.71
N PRO A 308 13.03 -0.65 23.73
CA PRO A 308 14.48 -0.44 23.67
C PRO A 308 15.18 -1.35 22.66
N VAL A 309 14.57 -2.48 22.31
CA VAL A 309 15.09 -3.42 21.30
C VAL A 309 14.02 -3.69 20.26
N MET A 310 14.32 -3.36 19.02
CA MET A 310 13.48 -3.64 17.85
C MET A 310 14.23 -4.55 16.87
N ILE A 311 13.52 -5.51 16.28
CA ILE A 311 14.08 -6.43 15.29
C ILE A 311 13.19 -6.42 14.06
N ALA A 312 13.77 -6.17 12.89
CA ALA A 312 13.07 -6.17 11.62
C ALA A 312 13.39 -7.44 10.82
N PRO A 313 12.48 -8.43 10.81
CA PRO A 313 12.74 -9.72 10.16
C PRO A 313 12.38 -9.72 8.66
N THR A 314 12.38 -8.53 8.03
CA THR A 314 11.85 -8.30 6.67
C THR A 314 12.74 -8.82 5.56
N HIS A 315 13.91 -9.37 5.89
CA HIS A 315 14.89 -9.91 4.94
C HIS A 315 15.15 -11.40 5.16
N ILE A 316 14.27 -12.07 5.92
CA ILE A 316 14.36 -13.51 6.16
C ILE A 316 13.47 -14.24 5.12
N PRO A 317 14.04 -15.13 4.28
CA PRO A 317 13.31 -15.80 3.21
C PRO A 317 12.05 -16.54 3.69
N GLU A 318 12.15 -17.28 4.80
CA GLU A 318 11.05 -18.08 5.34
C GLU A 318 9.84 -17.21 5.69
N LEU A 319 10.06 -16.01 6.24
CA LEU A 319 9.00 -15.09 6.63
C LEU A 319 8.42 -14.30 5.44
N ARG A 320 9.01 -14.38 4.25
CA ARG A 320 8.52 -13.71 3.03
C ARG A 320 7.92 -14.68 2.02
N SER A 321 8.07 -15.98 2.27
CA SER A 321 7.66 -17.01 1.33
C SER A 321 6.14 -17.04 1.12
N VAL A 322 5.73 -17.35 -0.10
CA VAL A 322 4.34 -17.63 -0.46
C VAL A 322 4.36 -18.90 -1.29
N VAL A 323 3.79 -19.99 -0.76
CA VAL A 323 3.93 -21.32 -1.36
C VAL A 323 2.59 -22.05 -1.26
N THR A 324 2.12 -22.57 -2.39
CA THR A 324 0.98 -23.51 -2.39
C THR A 324 1.43 -24.83 -1.79
N VAL A 325 0.73 -25.28 -0.76
CA VAL A 325 0.95 -26.56 -0.08
C VAL A 325 -0.28 -27.45 -0.27
N GLY A 326 -0.19 -28.72 0.14
CA GLY A 326 -1.18 -29.75 -0.22
C GLY A 326 -2.64 -29.35 0.03
N ASP A 327 -2.92 -28.69 1.15
CA ASP A 327 -4.26 -28.32 1.61
C ASP A 327 -4.52 -26.81 1.68
N GLY A 328 -3.64 -25.96 1.15
CA GLY A 328 -3.81 -24.52 1.20
C GLY A 328 -2.65 -23.71 0.64
N ILE A 329 -2.57 -22.44 1.05
CA ILE A 329 -1.47 -21.55 0.71
C ILE A 329 -0.76 -21.13 1.99
N LEU A 330 0.53 -21.40 2.05
CA LEU A 330 1.42 -20.96 3.13
C LEU A 330 1.90 -19.54 2.83
N PHE A 331 1.75 -18.66 3.81
CA PHE A 331 2.25 -17.30 3.81
C PHE A 331 3.24 -17.11 4.95
N GLY A 332 4.42 -16.59 4.64
CA GLY A 332 5.37 -16.11 5.63
C GLY A 332 4.80 -14.93 6.43
N ALA A 333 5.19 -14.82 7.70
CA ALA A 333 4.61 -13.83 8.62
C ALA A 333 4.90 -12.36 8.24
N SER A 334 5.93 -12.11 7.42
CA SER A 334 6.29 -10.79 6.89
C SER A 334 5.66 -10.47 5.53
N VAL A 335 4.86 -11.37 4.95
CA VAL A 335 4.06 -11.08 3.76
C VAL A 335 3.12 -9.91 4.06
N THR A 336 3.08 -8.93 3.16
CA THR A 336 2.25 -7.73 3.34
C THR A 336 0.78 -8.02 3.02
N LEU A 337 -0.15 -7.22 3.54
CA LEU A 337 -1.57 -7.37 3.23
C LEU A 337 -1.86 -7.13 1.74
N THR A 338 -1.08 -6.27 1.07
CA THR A 338 -1.15 -6.12 -0.39
C THR A 338 -0.76 -7.41 -1.10
N GLN A 339 0.36 -8.04 -0.73
CA GLN A 339 0.79 -9.30 -1.35
C GLN A 339 -0.17 -10.46 -1.03
N LEU A 340 -0.73 -10.50 0.18
CA LEU A 340 -1.81 -11.43 0.53
C LEU A 340 -2.98 -11.25 -0.43
N ASN A 341 -3.48 -10.01 -0.58
CA ASN A 341 -4.62 -9.71 -1.46
C ASN A 341 -4.32 -10.08 -2.93
N GLU A 342 -3.15 -9.73 -3.45
CA GLU A 342 -2.72 -10.08 -4.82
C GLU A 342 -2.70 -11.60 -5.02
N THR A 343 -2.11 -12.34 -4.08
CA THR A 343 -2.01 -13.81 -4.15
C THR A 343 -3.38 -14.47 -4.11
N LEU A 344 -4.25 -14.02 -3.19
CA LEU A 344 -5.59 -14.59 -3.03
C LEU A 344 -6.48 -14.28 -4.22
N ASN A 345 -6.44 -13.07 -4.79
CA ASN A 345 -7.17 -12.76 -6.03
C ASN A 345 -6.69 -13.64 -7.18
N GLY A 346 -5.37 -13.81 -7.36
CA GLY A 346 -4.83 -14.72 -8.39
C GLY A 346 -5.28 -16.17 -8.20
N ALA A 347 -5.39 -16.64 -6.96
CA ALA A 347 -5.94 -17.97 -6.66
C ALA A 347 -7.46 -18.04 -6.94
N ILE A 348 -8.23 -17.02 -6.59
CA ILE A 348 -9.69 -16.93 -6.88
C ILE A 348 -9.95 -16.99 -8.38
N ASP A 349 -9.12 -16.34 -9.19
CA ASP A 349 -9.28 -16.27 -10.64
C ASP A 349 -8.92 -17.60 -11.35
N THR A 350 -8.07 -18.42 -10.73
CA THR A 350 -7.48 -19.61 -11.38
C THR A 350 -7.94 -20.95 -10.80
N MET A 351 -8.38 -20.99 -9.54
CA MET A 351 -8.77 -22.21 -8.85
C MET A 351 -10.29 -22.45 -8.90
N PRO A 352 -10.75 -23.70 -8.73
CA PRO A 352 -12.18 -24.00 -8.63
C PRO A 352 -12.86 -23.19 -7.52
N GLU A 353 -14.06 -22.67 -7.80
CA GLU A 353 -14.80 -21.80 -6.89
C GLU A 353 -14.95 -22.39 -5.47
N HIS A 354 -15.23 -23.68 -5.36
CA HIS A 354 -15.41 -24.35 -4.07
C HIS A 354 -14.15 -24.34 -3.20
N LYS A 355 -12.94 -24.17 -3.76
CA LYS A 355 -11.68 -24.12 -2.99
C LYS A 355 -11.37 -22.76 -2.41
N THR A 356 -12.02 -21.71 -2.90
CA THR A 356 -11.59 -20.32 -2.68
C THR A 356 -12.57 -19.51 -1.81
N GLY A 357 -13.54 -20.17 -1.16
CA GLY A 357 -14.54 -19.51 -0.32
C GLY A 357 -13.93 -18.62 0.76
N ILE A 358 -12.97 -19.15 1.53
CA ILE A 358 -12.26 -18.34 2.55
C ILE A 358 -11.39 -17.23 1.93
N PHE A 359 -10.82 -17.46 0.75
CA PHE A 359 -10.01 -16.45 0.06
C PHE A 359 -10.87 -15.25 -0.35
N LYS A 360 -12.06 -15.51 -0.89
CA LYS A 360 -13.04 -14.47 -1.26
C LYS A 360 -13.43 -13.64 -0.04
N ALA A 361 -13.71 -14.28 1.10
CA ALA A 361 -14.04 -13.59 2.35
C ALA A 361 -12.88 -12.69 2.84
N ILE A 362 -11.63 -13.18 2.79
CA ILE A 362 -10.46 -12.39 3.17
C ILE A 362 -10.28 -11.18 2.23
N VAL A 363 -10.39 -11.38 0.92
CA VAL A 363 -10.26 -10.30 -0.08
C VAL A 363 -11.37 -9.26 0.10
N GLU A 364 -12.60 -9.69 0.35
CA GLU A 364 -13.73 -8.79 0.60
C GLU A 364 -13.51 -7.94 1.86
N MET A 365 -12.96 -8.54 2.92
CA MET A 365 -12.61 -7.80 4.12
C MET A 365 -11.48 -6.78 3.86
N LEU A 366 -10.43 -7.20 3.14
CA LEU A 366 -9.30 -6.32 2.81
C LEU A 366 -9.68 -5.11 1.97
N ARG A 367 -10.80 -5.17 1.23
CA ARG A 367 -11.33 -4.05 0.45
C ARG A 367 -11.63 -2.82 1.32
N TRP A 368 -12.09 -3.02 2.54
CA TRP A 368 -12.41 -1.94 3.48
C TRP A 368 -11.33 -1.74 4.54
N PHE A 369 -10.23 -2.50 4.46
CA PHE A 369 -9.14 -2.46 5.42
C PHE A 369 -8.13 -1.36 5.08
N ALA A 370 -8.22 -0.22 5.76
CA ALA A 370 -7.28 0.90 5.64
C ALA A 370 -7.05 1.36 4.17
N GLY A 371 -6.01 2.16 3.92
CA GLY A 371 -5.59 2.52 2.57
C GLY A 371 -4.42 1.67 2.05
N HIS A 372 -4.11 1.80 0.75
CA HIS A 372 -2.96 1.14 0.10
C HIS A 372 -1.65 1.35 0.88
N GLN A 373 -1.43 2.57 1.38
CA GLN A 373 -0.22 2.95 2.09
C GLN A 373 0.05 2.11 3.33
N ILE A 374 -1.02 1.72 4.03
CA ILE A 374 -0.96 0.83 5.19
C ILE A 374 -0.82 -0.62 4.72
N ARG A 375 -1.65 -1.08 3.79
CA ARG A 375 -1.63 -2.48 3.30
C ARG A 375 -0.31 -2.88 2.64
N ASN A 376 0.39 -1.93 2.03
CA ASN A 376 1.68 -2.12 1.38
C ASN A 376 2.82 -2.47 2.34
N VAL A 377 2.67 -2.19 3.64
CA VAL A 377 3.72 -2.43 4.65
C VAL A 377 3.23 -3.24 5.85
N ALA A 378 1.94 -3.17 6.18
CA ALA A 378 1.33 -4.00 7.20
C ALA A 378 1.47 -5.48 6.80
N ALA A 379 1.96 -6.31 7.70
CA ALA A 379 2.18 -7.72 7.46
C ALA A 379 1.16 -8.59 8.19
N ILE A 380 0.87 -9.76 7.62
CA ILE A 380 -0.13 -10.71 8.15
C ILE A 380 0.23 -11.11 9.58
N GLY A 381 1.50 -11.46 9.82
CA GLY A 381 1.96 -11.84 11.16
C GLY A 381 1.85 -10.70 12.16
N GLY A 382 2.09 -9.46 11.73
CA GLY A 382 1.87 -8.27 12.55
C GLY A 382 0.40 -8.09 12.94
N ASN A 383 -0.54 -8.29 12.00
CA ASN A 383 -1.96 -8.21 12.26
C ASN A 383 -2.44 -9.27 13.27
N ILE A 384 -1.98 -10.52 13.12
CA ILE A 384 -2.31 -11.61 14.06
C ILE A 384 -1.71 -11.36 15.44
N MET A 385 -0.39 -11.10 15.51
CA MET A 385 0.34 -10.95 16.78
C MET A 385 -0.03 -9.68 17.55
N THR A 386 -0.56 -8.65 16.87
CA THR A 386 -1.13 -7.47 17.56
C THR A 386 -2.33 -7.86 18.42
N ALA A 387 -3.05 -8.92 18.06
CA ALA A 387 -4.18 -9.47 18.81
C ALA A 387 -5.19 -8.37 19.22
N SER A 388 -5.47 -7.44 18.30
CA SER A 388 -6.47 -6.40 18.50
C SER A 388 -7.86 -7.03 18.62
N PRO A 389 -8.68 -6.64 19.61
CA PRO A 389 -10.06 -7.14 19.74
C PRO A 389 -10.96 -6.82 18.55
N ILE A 390 -10.57 -5.84 17.74
CA ILE A 390 -11.29 -5.39 16.54
C ILE A 390 -10.48 -5.68 15.26
N SER A 391 -9.63 -6.71 15.28
CA SER A 391 -8.98 -7.15 14.04
C SER A 391 -10.02 -7.75 13.11
N ASP A 392 -10.06 -7.26 11.87
CA ASP A 392 -10.98 -7.78 10.86
C ASP A 392 -10.60 -9.16 10.34
N LEU A 393 -9.29 -9.49 10.34
CA LEU A 393 -8.79 -10.75 9.77
C LEU A 393 -8.72 -11.90 10.79
N ASN A 394 -8.49 -11.59 12.07
CA ASN A 394 -8.37 -12.64 13.10
C ASN A 394 -9.61 -13.53 13.22
N PRO A 395 -10.86 -13.00 13.18
CA PRO A 395 -12.06 -13.84 13.16
C PRO A 395 -12.10 -14.78 11.95
N LEU A 396 -11.71 -14.30 10.76
CA LEU A 396 -11.65 -15.13 9.55
C LEU A 396 -10.60 -16.24 9.67
N PHE A 397 -9.40 -15.91 10.16
CA PHE A 397 -8.34 -16.88 10.36
C PHE A 397 -8.69 -17.94 11.42
N MET A 398 -9.36 -17.54 12.49
CA MET A 398 -9.85 -18.45 13.52
C MET A 398 -10.96 -19.36 12.97
N ALA A 399 -11.94 -18.80 12.25
CA ALA A 399 -13.02 -19.57 11.63
C ALA A 399 -12.49 -20.57 10.59
N ALA A 400 -11.45 -20.19 9.85
CA ALA A 400 -10.76 -21.07 8.92
C ALA A 400 -9.86 -22.11 9.61
N GLY A 401 -9.60 -21.97 10.91
CA GLY A 401 -8.71 -22.84 11.66
C GLY A 401 -7.29 -22.85 11.11
N VAL A 402 -6.75 -21.69 10.72
CA VAL A 402 -5.42 -21.61 10.09
C VAL A 402 -4.34 -22.22 10.96
N MET A 403 -3.37 -22.86 10.32
CA MET A 403 -2.24 -23.49 11.02
C MET A 403 -1.07 -22.50 11.07
N LEU A 404 -0.64 -22.15 12.29
CA LEU A 404 0.43 -21.21 12.55
C LEU A 404 1.71 -21.97 12.88
N GLN A 405 2.80 -21.68 12.18
CA GLN A 405 4.12 -22.20 12.51
C GLN A 405 4.85 -21.18 13.38
N VAL A 406 5.17 -21.57 14.61
CA VAL A 406 5.97 -20.76 15.53
C VAL A 406 7.31 -21.45 15.80
N ALA A 407 8.34 -20.64 16.03
CA ALA A 407 9.68 -21.13 16.29
C ALA A 407 10.36 -20.32 17.40
N SER A 408 11.14 -21.01 18.22
CA SER A 408 12.13 -20.44 19.15
C SER A 408 13.48 -21.08 18.85
N LYS A 409 14.53 -20.73 19.62
CA LYS A 409 15.86 -21.31 19.40
C LYS A 409 15.86 -22.82 19.68
N GLY A 410 15.94 -23.62 18.62
CA GLY A 410 16.04 -25.08 18.68
C GLY A 410 14.69 -25.82 18.76
N GLU A 411 13.57 -25.09 18.77
CA GLU A 411 12.22 -25.66 18.83
C GLU A 411 11.33 -25.06 17.75
N ARG A 412 10.46 -25.89 17.19
CA ARG A 412 9.40 -25.49 16.25
C ARG A 412 8.14 -26.22 16.65
N ARG A 413 7.01 -25.52 16.63
CA ARG A 413 5.70 -26.13 16.85
C ARG A 413 4.65 -25.48 15.98
N THR A 414 3.59 -26.25 15.74
CA THR A 414 2.42 -25.79 15.00
C THR A 414 1.28 -25.55 15.97
N ILE A 415 0.61 -24.41 15.84
CA ILE A 415 -0.55 -24.03 16.64
C ILE A 415 -1.72 -23.85 15.68
N LYS A 416 -2.86 -24.51 15.96
CA LYS A 416 -4.10 -24.20 15.27
C LYS A 416 -4.68 -22.89 15.84
N MET A 417 -5.08 -21.98 14.96
CA MET A 417 -5.74 -20.75 15.40
C MET A 417 -7.22 -21.04 15.66
N ASP A 418 -7.54 -21.29 16.93
CA ASP A 418 -8.89 -21.57 17.43
C ASP A 418 -9.24 -20.66 18.62
N GLU A 419 -10.33 -20.94 19.34
CA GLU A 419 -10.77 -20.17 20.51
C GLU A 419 -9.74 -20.10 21.65
N HIS A 420 -8.74 -21.00 21.66
CA HIS A 420 -7.69 -21.03 22.67
C HIS A 420 -6.44 -20.26 22.25
N PHE A 421 -6.38 -19.75 21.02
CA PHE A 421 -5.22 -19.01 20.54
C PHE A 421 -5.08 -17.61 21.18
N PHE A 422 -6.19 -16.89 21.40
CA PHE A 422 -6.16 -15.58 22.07
C PHE A 422 -6.54 -15.73 23.54
N LEU A 423 -5.52 -15.75 24.40
CA LEU A 423 -5.65 -16.01 25.84
C LEU A 423 -6.21 -14.83 26.64
N GLY A 424 -6.35 -13.67 26.01
CA GLY A 424 -6.87 -12.45 26.62
C GLY A 424 -6.58 -11.22 25.78
N TYR A 425 -6.87 -10.03 26.33
CA TYR A 425 -6.67 -8.76 25.65
C TYR A 425 -5.22 -8.60 25.15
N ARG A 426 -5.04 -8.62 23.82
CA ARG A 426 -3.74 -8.52 23.15
C ARG A 426 -2.70 -9.58 23.58
N ARG A 427 -3.16 -10.79 23.92
CA ARG A 427 -2.32 -11.91 24.38
C ARG A 427 -2.51 -13.16 23.51
N PRO A 428 -1.75 -13.32 22.41
CA PRO A 428 -1.73 -14.57 21.65
C PRO A 428 -1.01 -15.67 22.43
N ALA A 429 -1.30 -16.94 22.14
CA ALA A 429 -0.71 -18.14 22.74
C ALA A 429 0.70 -18.45 22.19
N VAL A 430 1.54 -17.41 22.09
CA VAL A 430 2.92 -17.47 21.60
C VAL A 430 3.85 -17.02 22.73
N HIS A 431 4.88 -17.80 23.04
CA HIS A 431 5.84 -17.48 24.10
C HIS A 431 6.70 -16.27 23.71
N ALA A 432 7.25 -15.57 24.71
CA ALA A 432 7.95 -14.30 24.48
C ALA A 432 9.19 -14.45 23.59
N ASP A 433 9.87 -15.59 23.65
CA ASP A 433 11.03 -15.95 22.84
C ASP A 433 10.68 -16.61 21.50
N GLU A 434 9.40 -16.92 21.27
CA GLU A 434 8.90 -17.46 20.01
C GLU A 434 8.61 -16.36 18.98
N VAL A 435 8.64 -16.78 17.71
CA VAL A 435 8.30 -15.97 16.55
C VAL A 435 7.28 -16.72 15.70
N LEU A 436 6.25 -16.02 15.24
CA LEU A 436 5.40 -16.51 14.15
C LEU A 436 6.19 -16.49 12.84
N VAL A 437 6.45 -17.66 12.25
CA VAL A 437 7.22 -17.81 11.00
C VAL A 437 6.30 -17.76 9.80
N SER A 438 5.19 -18.50 9.84
CA SER A 438 4.23 -18.58 8.74
C SER A 438 2.84 -18.98 9.22
N LEU A 439 1.85 -18.79 8.36
CA LEU A 439 0.51 -19.33 8.50
C LEU A 439 0.11 -20.08 7.21
N THR A 440 -0.71 -21.11 7.33
CA THR A 440 -1.33 -21.78 6.19
C THR A 440 -2.82 -21.47 6.17
N ILE A 441 -3.27 -20.81 5.10
CA ILE A 441 -4.70 -20.57 4.86
C ILE A 441 -5.23 -21.75 4.03
N PRO A 442 -6.16 -22.55 4.56
CA PRO A 442 -6.59 -23.78 3.91
C PRO A 442 -7.48 -23.50 2.69
N PHE A 443 -7.52 -24.44 1.76
CA PHE A 443 -8.58 -24.50 0.76
C PHE A 443 -9.93 -24.83 1.41
N THR A 444 -10.98 -24.24 0.89
CA THR A 444 -12.36 -24.54 1.32
C THR A 444 -12.79 -25.91 0.76
N GLN A 445 -13.51 -26.70 1.56
CA GLN A 445 -14.06 -27.99 1.12
C GLN A 445 -15.38 -27.79 0.36
N GLU A 446 -15.77 -28.73 -0.51
CA GLU A 446 -16.96 -28.61 -1.39
C GLU A 446 -18.28 -28.28 -0.67
N VAL A 447 -18.44 -28.71 0.59
CA VAL A 447 -19.65 -28.50 1.40
C VAL A 447 -19.55 -27.31 2.38
N SER A 448 -18.49 -26.51 2.29
CA SER A 448 -18.25 -25.39 3.21
C SER A 448 -18.76 -24.07 2.64
N LEU A 449 -19.59 -23.36 3.41
CA LEU A 449 -20.03 -22.00 3.12
C LEU A 449 -19.37 -21.03 4.10
N VAL A 450 -18.70 -20.00 3.59
CA VAL A 450 -18.13 -18.92 4.39
C VAL A 450 -18.98 -17.67 4.16
N ILE A 451 -19.57 -17.12 5.23
CA ILE A 451 -20.35 -15.88 5.21
C ILE A 451 -19.59 -14.84 6.02
N LEU A 452 -19.36 -13.69 5.39
CA LEU A 452 -18.75 -12.52 6.02
C LEU A 452 -19.82 -11.45 6.28
N PHE A 453 -19.67 -10.74 7.39
CA PHE A 453 -20.39 -9.50 7.65
C PHE A 453 -19.37 -8.35 7.60
N THR A 454 -19.65 -7.33 6.78
CA THR A 454 -18.81 -6.13 6.63
C THR A 454 -19.51 -4.92 7.21
#